data_AF-A0A952RQN5-F1
#
_entry.id   AF-A0A952RQN5-F1
#
_cell.length_a   1.000
_cell.length_b   1.000
_cell.length_c   1.000
_cell.angle_alpha   90.00
_cell.angle_beta   90.00
_cell.angle_gamma   90.00
#
_symmetry.space_group_name_H-M   'P 1'
#
loop_
_entity.id
_entity.type
_entity.pdbx_description
1 polymer ?
#
loop_
_entity_poly.entity_id
_entity_poly.type
_entity_poly.pdbx_seq_one_letter_code
_entity_poly.pdbx_strand_id
1 'polypeptide(L)'
;MIAPSLRRLTLLLGLALAAAPALAGCATDTGDDEDVESVEEPVTTVTNAELSAVARTRIDPNLRFDLLTRTGQNIMRASTYWGGVQDDYPRFPKARMCATNVSKVLFLAGITSYDQEGVRNLIADVRSGGGATYKMPQKKAEFIAKLNTIYGGHIPAGTLLAGMSIHSSNPGDQHVGFIGHTDRDGVVWIYHNNWYRPDNEGGARKPHMVSEANLRRGFPREWMATPWIKIKRNASGTVTDVTSMLPALDDMDPLNKDFQSTLAIPKEIVAEL
;
A
#
# COMPACT_ATOMS: atom_id res chain seq x y z
N MET A 1 -38.91 38.21 53.61
CA MET A 1 -38.10 38.58 52.43
C MET A 1 -36.64 38.71 52.86
N ILE A 2 -35.80 37.84 52.30
CA ILE A 2 -34.34 37.93 52.08
C ILE A 2 -33.45 38.33 53.29
N ALA A 3 -32.59 37.38 53.68
CA ALA A 3 -31.57 37.47 54.72
C ALA A 3 -30.40 38.42 54.38
N PRO A 4 -29.69 38.94 55.39
CA PRO A 4 -28.31 39.37 55.24
C PRO A 4 -27.33 38.41 55.96
N SER A 5 -26.34 37.96 55.19
CA SER A 5 -25.18 37.17 55.56
C SER A 5 -24.13 37.99 56.31
N LEU A 6 -23.51 37.45 57.37
CA LEU A 6 -22.27 38.01 57.95
C LEU A 6 -21.33 36.96 58.54
N ARG A 7 -20.20 36.80 57.82
CA ARG A 7 -18.77 36.70 58.22
C ARG A 7 -18.34 35.92 59.49
N ARG A 8 -17.38 35.01 59.29
CA ARG A 8 -16.00 34.92 59.88
C ARG A 8 -15.29 33.69 59.29
N LEU A 9 -14.27 33.80 58.42
CA LEU A 9 -12.81 33.82 58.69
C LEU A 9 -12.39 32.80 59.78
N THR A 10 -11.49 31.81 59.58
CA THR A 10 -10.05 31.95 59.27
C THR A 10 -9.40 30.55 59.06
N LEU A 11 -8.59 30.38 57.98
CA LEU A 11 -7.26 29.71 57.83
C LEU A 11 -7.00 28.30 58.46
N LEU A 12 -6.44 27.28 57.79
CA LEU A 12 -5.06 27.13 57.28
C LEU A 12 -4.81 25.72 56.66
N LEU A 13 -3.83 25.66 55.73
CA LEU A 13 -3.00 24.51 55.27
C LEU A 13 -3.73 23.35 54.56
N GLY A 14 -3.29 22.79 53.44
CA GLY A 14 -2.03 22.84 52.71
C GLY A 14 -2.03 21.72 51.65
N LEU A 15 -1.01 21.72 50.79
CA LEU A 15 -0.72 20.83 49.67
C LEU A 15 -1.52 21.05 48.36
N ALA A 16 -0.87 21.80 47.48
CA ALA A 16 -1.02 21.62 46.04
C ALA A 16 -0.43 20.27 45.63
N LEU A 17 -1.27 19.32 45.24
CA LEU A 17 -0.85 18.20 44.40
C LEU A 17 -1.01 18.66 42.94
N ALA A 18 0.11 18.86 42.25
CA ALA A 18 0.13 19.02 40.82
C ALA A 18 -0.31 17.69 40.18
N ALA A 19 -1.51 17.67 39.60
CA ALA A 19 -1.95 16.59 38.74
C ALA A 19 -1.23 16.72 37.40
N ALA A 20 -0.15 15.96 37.22
CA ALA A 20 0.37 15.68 35.89
C ALA A 20 -0.63 14.76 35.15
N PRO A 21 -0.98 15.03 33.88
CA PRO A 21 -1.69 14.04 33.09
C PRO A 21 -0.77 12.84 32.90
N ALA A 22 -1.27 11.66 33.26
CA ALA A 22 -0.63 10.39 32.94
C ALA A 22 -0.49 10.30 31.42
N LEU A 23 0.74 10.46 30.93
CA LEU A 23 1.14 10.02 29.60
C LEU A 23 0.96 8.51 29.59
N ALA A 24 -0.10 8.03 28.93
CA ALA A 24 -0.17 6.66 28.47
C ALA A 24 0.95 6.47 27.44
N GLY A 25 2.10 6.02 27.91
CA GLY A 25 3.20 5.60 27.06
C GLY A 25 2.72 4.41 26.22
N CYS A 26 2.62 4.60 24.91
CA CYS A 26 2.56 3.51 23.96
C CYS A 26 3.81 2.66 24.16
N ALA A 27 3.64 1.44 24.68
CA ALA A 27 4.68 0.44 24.69
C ALA A 27 5.09 0.16 23.23
N THR A 28 6.30 0.58 22.88
CA THR A 28 7.02 0.09 21.71
C THR A 28 7.50 -1.32 22.05
N ASP A 29 6.94 -2.32 21.38
CA ASP A 29 7.40 -3.70 21.44
C ASP A 29 8.74 -3.80 20.67
N THR A 30 9.84 -3.46 21.34
CA THR A 30 11.20 -3.76 20.90
C THR A 30 11.67 -5.01 21.64
N GLY A 31 11.42 -6.18 21.04
CA GLY A 31 12.06 -7.43 21.41
C GLY A 31 13.12 -7.74 20.38
N ASP A 32 14.38 -7.51 20.76
CA ASP A 32 15.58 -7.78 19.97
C ASP A 32 15.88 -9.28 19.83
N ASP A 33 16.61 -9.53 18.76
CA ASP A 33 17.09 -10.78 18.15
C ASP A 33 17.89 -11.72 19.06
N GLU A 34 17.71 -13.03 18.85
CA GLU A 34 18.77 -14.01 19.03
C GLU A 34 19.20 -14.56 17.67
N ASP A 35 20.47 -14.32 17.34
CA ASP A 35 21.19 -14.84 16.18
C ASP A 35 21.23 -16.37 16.18
N VAL A 36 20.57 -16.96 15.19
CA VAL A 36 20.89 -18.30 14.69
C VAL A 36 21.20 -18.13 13.22
N GLU A 37 22.40 -18.56 12.77
CA GLU A 37 22.70 -18.81 11.36
C GLU A 37 21.74 -19.89 10.85
N SER A 38 20.51 -19.49 10.58
CA SER A 38 19.53 -20.26 9.85
C SER A 38 19.79 -20.01 8.38
N VAL A 39 19.76 -21.09 7.60
CA VAL A 39 19.54 -20.97 6.16
C VAL A 39 18.25 -20.17 6.03
N GLU A 40 18.32 -18.90 5.64
CA GLU A 40 17.14 -18.02 5.54
C GLU A 40 16.10 -18.75 4.70
N GLU A 41 15.05 -19.25 5.36
CA GLU A 41 13.90 -19.76 4.65
C GLU A 41 13.33 -18.60 3.82
N PRO A 42 12.91 -18.85 2.56
CA PRO A 42 12.32 -17.80 1.76
C PRO A 42 11.16 -17.18 2.55
N VAL A 43 11.16 -15.86 2.63
CA VAL A 43 10.11 -15.06 3.28
C VAL A 43 8.74 -15.46 2.72
N THR A 44 8.74 -15.88 1.44
CA THR A 44 7.58 -16.34 0.71
C THR A 44 7.70 -17.80 0.26
N THR A 45 6.75 -18.64 0.68
CA THR A 45 6.54 -19.99 0.11
C THR A 45 5.21 -20.08 -0.63
N VAL A 46 5.16 -20.85 -1.70
CA VAL A 46 3.91 -21.20 -2.42
C VAL A 46 3.84 -22.70 -2.66
N THR A 47 2.65 -23.26 -2.45
CA THR A 47 2.36 -24.67 -2.68
C THR A 47 1.88 -24.91 -4.11
N ASN A 48 2.04 -26.14 -4.61
CA ASN A 48 1.46 -26.54 -5.89
C ASN A 48 -0.07 -26.38 -5.94
N ALA A 49 -0.73 -26.52 -4.78
CA ALA A 49 -2.17 -26.32 -4.66
C ALA A 49 -2.56 -24.85 -4.89
N GLU A 50 -1.81 -23.90 -4.30
CA GLU A 50 -1.99 -22.47 -4.52
C GLU A 50 -1.72 -22.09 -5.97
N LEU A 51 -0.61 -22.55 -6.57
CA LEU A 51 -0.31 -22.30 -7.98
C LEU A 51 -1.43 -22.81 -8.90
N SER A 52 -1.95 -24.00 -8.60
CA SER A 52 -3.08 -24.58 -9.33
C SER A 52 -4.37 -23.78 -9.12
N ALA A 53 -4.59 -23.21 -7.94
CA ALA A 53 -5.74 -22.36 -7.65
C ALA A 53 -5.65 -21.03 -8.42
N VAL A 54 -4.48 -20.37 -8.40
CA VAL A 54 -4.21 -19.16 -9.17
C VAL A 54 -4.45 -19.37 -10.66
N ALA A 55 -4.01 -20.51 -11.22
CA ALA A 55 -4.22 -20.84 -12.63
C ALA A 55 -5.71 -20.93 -13.00
N ARG A 56 -6.59 -21.29 -12.05
CA ARG A 56 -8.05 -21.35 -12.23
C ARG A 56 -8.76 -20.03 -11.93
N THR A 57 -8.10 -19.11 -11.21
CA THR A 57 -8.66 -17.80 -10.90
C THR A 57 -8.90 -17.00 -12.17
N ARG A 58 -10.14 -16.54 -12.34
CA ARG A 58 -10.53 -15.70 -13.47
C ARG A 58 -10.40 -14.24 -13.10
N ILE A 59 -9.79 -13.46 -13.97
CA ILE A 59 -9.88 -12.01 -13.94
C ILE A 59 -11.27 -11.64 -14.47
N ASP A 60 -11.95 -10.69 -13.84
CA ASP A 60 -13.23 -10.18 -14.34
C ASP A 60 -13.06 -9.71 -15.81
N PRO A 61 -13.82 -10.28 -16.76
CA PRO A 61 -13.68 -9.95 -18.18
C PRO A 61 -14.03 -8.50 -18.53
N ASN A 62 -14.66 -7.76 -17.61
CA ASN A 62 -14.98 -6.35 -17.79
C ASN A 62 -13.82 -5.42 -17.43
N LEU A 63 -12.77 -5.92 -16.78
CA LEU A 63 -11.59 -5.13 -16.47
C LEU A 63 -10.82 -4.81 -17.75
N ARG A 64 -10.37 -3.56 -17.86
CA ARG A 64 -9.50 -3.10 -18.93
C ARG A 64 -8.14 -2.79 -18.35
N PHE A 65 -7.12 -2.87 -19.17
CA PHE A 65 -5.74 -2.63 -18.75
C PHE A 65 -5.12 -1.69 -19.78
N ASP A 66 -4.31 -0.73 -19.31
CA ASP A 66 -3.59 0.17 -20.21
C ASP A 66 -2.63 -0.63 -21.10
N LEU A 67 -1.83 -1.51 -20.49
CA LEU A 67 -1.01 -2.51 -21.16
C LEU A 67 -1.10 -3.82 -20.37
N LEU A 68 -1.49 -4.91 -21.04
CA LEU A 68 -1.58 -6.24 -20.43
C LEU A 68 -0.64 -7.20 -21.15
N THR A 69 0.43 -7.57 -20.47
CA THR A 69 1.33 -8.64 -20.92
C THR A 69 0.88 -9.98 -20.32
N ARG A 70 1.52 -11.08 -20.74
CA ARG A 70 1.23 -12.42 -20.17
C ARG A 70 1.61 -12.46 -18.69
N THR A 71 2.78 -11.93 -18.35
CA THR A 71 3.26 -11.81 -16.98
C THR A 71 2.33 -10.91 -16.15
N GLY A 72 1.93 -9.76 -16.68
CA GLY A 72 0.94 -8.89 -16.03
C GLY A 72 -0.38 -9.62 -15.74
N GLN A 73 -0.88 -10.42 -16.70
CA GLN A 73 -2.08 -11.23 -16.50
C GLN A 73 -1.93 -12.25 -15.37
N ASN A 74 -0.77 -12.92 -15.26
CA ASN A 74 -0.51 -13.86 -14.16
C ASN A 74 -0.48 -13.16 -12.80
N ILE A 75 0.16 -11.98 -12.71
CA ILE A 75 0.17 -11.16 -11.49
C ILE A 75 -1.25 -10.74 -11.09
N MET A 76 -2.09 -10.38 -12.06
CA MET A 76 -3.49 -10.02 -11.78
C MET A 76 -4.30 -11.21 -11.25
N ARG A 77 -4.13 -12.41 -11.84
CA ARG A 77 -4.78 -13.63 -11.31
C ARG A 77 -4.30 -13.95 -9.89
N ALA A 78 -3.00 -13.86 -9.66
CA ALA A 78 -2.41 -14.07 -8.35
C ALA A 78 -2.93 -13.06 -7.33
N SER A 79 -3.02 -11.78 -7.70
CA SER A 79 -3.56 -10.70 -6.86
C SER A 79 -5.03 -10.92 -6.51
N THR A 80 -5.86 -11.33 -7.48
CA THR A 80 -7.27 -11.66 -7.25
C THR A 80 -7.43 -12.88 -6.36
N TYR A 81 -6.64 -13.93 -6.58
CA TYR A 81 -6.62 -15.10 -5.72
C TYR A 81 -6.24 -14.72 -4.28
N TRP A 82 -5.15 -13.96 -4.14
CA TRP A 82 -4.61 -13.57 -2.84
C TRP A 82 -5.60 -12.74 -2.03
N GLY A 83 -6.32 -11.80 -2.65
CA GLY A 83 -7.37 -11.04 -1.97
C GLY A 83 -8.53 -11.89 -1.46
N GLY A 84 -8.73 -13.10 -1.99
CA GLY A 84 -9.77 -14.03 -1.53
C GLY A 84 -9.33 -14.98 -0.42
N VAL A 85 -8.03 -15.04 -0.09
CA VAL A 85 -7.48 -16.01 0.86
C VAL A 85 -6.44 -15.44 1.84
N GLN A 86 -6.04 -14.17 1.71
CA GLN A 86 -4.97 -13.56 2.54
C GLN A 86 -5.27 -13.69 4.04
N ASP A 87 -6.54 -13.60 4.40
CA ASP A 87 -7.05 -13.66 5.76
C ASP A 87 -6.82 -15.03 6.44
N ASP A 88 -6.64 -16.10 5.67
CA ASP A 88 -6.20 -17.41 6.18
C ASP A 88 -4.72 -17.41 6.62
N TYR A 89 -3.99 -16.32 6.36
CA TYR A 89 -2.58 -16.15 6.69
C TYR A 89 -2.36 -14.94 7.63
N PRO A 90 -2.50 -15.12 8.96
CA PRO A 90 -2.46 -14.03 9.95
C PRO A 90 -1.17 -13.19 9.95
N ARG A 91 -0.09 -13.66 9.32
CA ARG A 91 1.17 -12.90 9.17
C ARG A 91 0.99 -11.70 8.23
N PHE A 92 0.20 -11.83 7.16
CA PHE A 92 0.17 -10.87 6.04
C PHE A 92 -0.69 -9.60 6.22
N PRO A 93 -1.83 -9.61 6.94
CA PRO A 93 -2.65 -8.41 7.11
C PRO A 93 -2.09 -7.46 8.20
N LYS A 94 -0.80 -7.11 8.11
CA LYS A 94 -0.07 -6.25 9.06
C LYS A 94 0.68 -5.12 8.36
N ALA A 95 0.99 -4.06 9.11
CA ALA A 95 1.56 -2.83 8.56
C ALA A 95 2.89 -2.99 7.82
N ARG A 96 3.84 -3.71 8.44
CA ARG A 96 5.18 -3.94 7.89
C ARG A 96 5.24 -4.94 6.72
N MET A 97 4.11 -5.54 6.33
CA MET A 97 4.10 -6.69 5.43
C MET A 97 3.72 -6.34 3.99
N CYS A 98 3.71 -5.07 3.60
CA CYS A 98 3.32 -4.65 2.24
C CYS A 98 4.23 -5.27 1.16
N ALA A 99 5.55 -5.22 1.34
CA ALA A 99 6.50 -5.84 0.40
C ALA A 99 6.40 -7.37 0.41
N THR A 100 6.20 -8.00 1.58
CA THR A 100 5.99 -9.46 1.67
C THR A 100 4.69 -9.90 0.98
N ASN A 101 3.62 -9.11 1.06
CA ASN A 101 2.39 -9.37 0.30
C ASN A 101 2.63 -9.30 -1.21
N VAL A 102 3.38 -8.29 -1.66
CA VAL A 102 3.75 -8.15 -3.07
C VAL A 102 4.63 -9.31 -3.51
N SER A 103 5.62 -9.73 -2.70
CA SER A 103 6.45 -10.91 -2.93
C SER A 103 5.62 -12.19 -3.01
N LYS A 104 4.65 -12.39 -2.11
CA LYS A 104 3.69 -13.49 -2.16
C LYS A 104 2.92 -13.55 -3.47
N VAL A 105 2.42 -12.42 -3.95
CA VAL A 105 1.71 -12.35 -5.23
C VAL A 105 2.65 -12.64 -6.41
N LEU A 106 3.90 -12.17 -6.39
CA LEU A 106 4.89 -12.48 -7.43
C LEU A 106 5.17 -13.99 -7.49
N PHE A 107 5.37 -14.63 -6.34
CA PHE A 107 5.59 -16.08 -6.26
C PHE A 107 4.37 -16.86 -6.74
N LEU A 108 3.16 -16.44 -6.34
CA LEU A 108 1.91 -17.00 -6.84
C LEU A 108 1.74 -16.85 -8.36
N ALA A 109 2.35 -15.82 -8.95
CA ALA A 109 2.40 -15.59 -10.40
C ALA A 109 3.55 -16.35 -11.11
N GLY A 110 4.38 -17.08 -10.37
CA GLY A 110 5.54 -17.82 -10.89
C GLY A 110 6.82 -16.99 -11.02
N ILE A 111 6.87 -15.79 -10.42
CA ILE A 111 8.03 -14.90 -10.41
C ILE A 111 8.70 -15.00 -9.03
N THR A 112 9.75 -15.81 -8.92
CA THR A 112 10.37 -16.15 -7.63
C THR A 112 11.66 -15.39 -7.33
N SER A 113 12.06 -14.45 -8.19
CA SER A 113 13.30 -13.68 -8.01
C SER A 113 13.17 -12.46 -7.09
N TYR A 114 11.97 -12.20 -6.57
CA TYR A 114 11.65 -10.99 -5.80
C TYR A 114 11.01 -11.39 -4.47
N ASP A 115 11.84 -11.66 -3.46
CA ASP A 115 11.40 -12.09 -2.13
C ASP A 115 11.94 -11.14 -1.06
N GLN A 116 11.11 -10.20 -0.63
CA GLN A 116 11.55 -9.09 0.22
C GLN A 116 10.50 -8.70 1.26
N GLU A 117 10.98 -8.38 2.47
CA GLU A 117 10.17 -7.74 3.53
C GLU A 117 10.18 -6.22 3.46
N GLY A 118 11.21 -5.63 2.83
CA GLY A 118 11.37 -4.19 2.71
C GLY A 118 11.02 -3.66 1.32
N VAL A 119 10.24 -2.56 1.27
CA VAL A 119 9.85 -1.91 0.00
C VAL A 119 11.07 -1.44 -0.78
N ARG A 120 12.04 -0.79 -0.13
CA ARG A 120 13.28 -0.32 -0.80
C ARG A 120 14.08 -1.46 -1.42
N ASN A 121 14.22 -2.58 -0.70
CA ASN A 121 14.94 -3.75 -1.19
C ASN A 121 14.21 -4.38 -2.37
N LEU A 122 12.88 -4.50 -2.30
CA LEU A 122 12.08 -5.00 -3.42
C LEU A 122 12.26 -4.18 -4.70
N ILE A 123 12.25 -2.84 -4.58
CA ILE A 123 12.48 -1.95 -5.73
C ILE A 123 13.93 -2.06 -6.23
N ALA A 124 14.90 -2.22 -5.33
CA ALA A 124 16.30 -2.45 -5.69
C ALA A 124 16.48 -3.78 -6.44
N ASP A 125 15.79 -4.85 -6.03
CA ASP A 125 15.83 -6.16 -6.68
C ASP A 125 15.21 -6.14 -8.08
N VAL A 126 14.09 -5.43 -8.25
CA VAL A 126 13.52 -5.21 -9.59
C VAL A 126 14.56 -4.56 -10.50
N ARG A 127 15.25 -3.52 -10.01
CA ARG A 127 16.29 -2.83 -10.77
C ARG A 127 17.50 -3.72 -11.05
N SER A 128 18.02 -4.43 -10.04
CA SER A 128 19.22 -5.28 -10.17
C SER A 128 18.96 -6.48 -11.07
N GLY A 129 17.73 -6.98 -11.10
CA GLY A 129 17.29 -8.03 -12.01
C GLY A 129 17.16 -7.58 -13.47
N GLY A 130 17.31 -6.29 -13.78
CA GLY A 130 17.15 -5.75 -15.14
C GLY A 130 15.76 -5.20 -15.46
N GLY A 131 14.91 -5.03 -14.44
CA GLY A 131 13.64 -4.32 -14.57
C GLY A 131 13.83 -2.80 -14.74
N ALA A 132 12.76 -2.11 -15.11
CA ALA A 132 12.78 -0.67 -15.33
C ALA A 132 12.23 0.07 -14.11
N THR A 133 12.96 1.05 -13.59
CA THR A 133 12.53 1.83 -12.41
C THR A 133 12.50 3.33 -12.70
N TYR A 134 11.41 3.98 -12.33
CA TYR A 134 11.15 5.40 -12.59
C TYR A 134 10.72 6.09 -11.29
N LYS A 135 11.57 7.00 -10.78
CA LYS A 135 11.15 7.96 -9.75
C LYS A 135 10.24 8.99 -10.40
N MET A 136 9.05 9.17 -9.83
CA MET A 136 8.04 10.05 -10.38
C MET A 136 8.10 11.45 -9.73
N PRO A 137 8.11 12.55 -10.51
CA PRO A 137 8.09 13.89 -9.93
C PRO A 137 6.80 14.16 -9.15
N GLN A 138 6.88 14.91 -8.06
CA GLN A 138 5.70 15.27 -7.24
C GLN A 138 4.89 16.44 -7.83
N LYS A 139 5.55 17.28 -8.65
CA LYS A 139 4.86 18.37 -9.35
C LYS A 139 4.05 17.79 -10.50
N LYS A 140 2.74 17.99 -10.47
CA LYS A 140 1.78 17.44 -11.45
C LYS A 140 2.21 17.59 -12.92
N ALA A 141 2.67 18.75 -13.34
CA ALA A 141 3.11 18.97 -14.73
C ALA A 141 4.33 18.09 -15.11
N GLU A 142 5.30 17.98 -14.20
CA GLU A 142 6.49 17.14 -14.37
C GLU A 142 6.13 15.65 -14.27
N PHE A 143 5.20 15.28 -13.40
CA PHE A 143 4.64 13.93 -13.31
C PHE A 143 4.03 13.49 -14.64
N ILE A 144 3.15 14.31 -15.21
CA ILE A 144 2.49 14.05 -16.50
C ILE A 144 3.52 13.93 -17.62
N ALA A 145 4.48 14.86 -17.68
CA ALA A 145 5.56 14.81 -18.66
C ALA A 145 6.36 13.51 -18.54
N LYS A 146 6.75 13.12 -17.33
CA LYS A 146 7.49 11.87 -17.07
C LYS A 146 6.65 10.64 -17.42
N LEU A 147 5.38 10.61 -17.03
CA LEU A 147 4.47 9.51 -17.34
C LEU A 147 4.35 9.30 -18.84
N ASN A 148 4.19 10.37 -19.64
CA ASN A 148 4.17 10.27 -21.10
C ASN A 148 5.46 9.69 -21.71
N THR A 149 6.61 9.75 -21.01
CA THR A 149 7.85 9.08 -21.47
C THR A 149 7.88 7.57 -21.20
N ILE A 150 6.99 7.08 -20.34
CA ILE A 150 6.90 5.67 -19.95
C ILE A 150 5.81 5.03 -20.82
N TYR A 151 6.22 4.29 -21.85
CA TYR A 151 5.34 3.62 -22.82
C TYR A 151 4.20 4.52 -23.34
N GLY A 152 4.50 5.78 -23.66
CA GLY A 152 3.52 6.73 -24.18
C GLY A 152 2.45 7.18 -23.17
N GLY A 153 2.70 7.03 -21.87
CA GLY A 153 1.72 7.35 -20.84
C GLY A 153 0.81 6.19 -20.45
N HIS A 154 1.19 4.96 -20.80
CA HIS A 154 0.47 3.73 -20.44
C HIS A 154 1.29 2.93 -19.45
N ILE A 155 0.67 2.47 -18.37
CA ILE A 155 1.36 1.73 -17.31
C ILE A 155 1.00 0.24 -17.43
N PRO A 156 1.98 -0.66 -17.59
CA PRO A 156 1.73 -2.10 -17.60
C PRO A 156 1.11 -2.61 -16.30
N ALA A 157 0.10 -3.46 -16.42
CA ALA A 157 -0.45 -4.20 -15.30
C ALA A 157 0.64 -5.09 -14.66
N GLY A 158 0.73 -5.09 -13.34
CA GLY A 158 1.81 -5.74 -12.59
C GLY A 158 3.04 -4.86 -12.35
N THR A 159 3.04 -3.59 -12.81
CA THR A 159 4.02 -2.59 -12.36
C THR A 159 3.90 -2.39 -10.85
N LEU A 160 4.99 -2.41 -10.11
CA LEU A 160 5.02 -2.07 -8.70
C LEU A 160 4.91 -0.55 -8.57
N LEU A 161 3.97 -0.09 -7.76
CA LEU A 161 3.88 1.28 -7.27
C LEU A 161 4.39 1.30 -5.84
N ALA A 162 5.51 1.96 -5.60
CA ALA A 162 6.05 2.17 -4.26
C ALA A 162 5.89 3.63 -3.84
N GLY A 163 5.39 3.84 -2.63
CA GLY A 163 5.34 5.08 -1.90
C GLY A 163 6.36 5.09 -0.76
N MET A 164 7.19 6.12 -0.66
CA MET A 164 8.23 6.20 0.36
C MET A 164 8.33 7.62 0.90
N SER A 165 8.26 7.79 2.23
CA SER A 165 8.49 9.09 2.84
C SER A 165 9.85 9.66 2.41
N ILE A 166 9.90 10.96 2.10
CA ILE A 166 11.15 11.67 1.84
C ILE A 166 11.83 12.13 3.13
N HIS A 167 11.12 12.05 4.27
CA HIS A 167 11.57 12.50 5.57
C HIS A 167 11.97 11.34 6.49
N SER A 168 11.64 10.10 6.14
CA SER A 168 11.88 8.91 6.97
C SER A 168 12.29 7.70 6.13
N SER A 169 13.12 6.85 6.73
CA SER A 169 13.48 5.54 6.20
C SER A 169 12.86 4.39 7.01
N ASN A 170 12.02 4.68 8.01
CA ASN A 170 11.39 3.63 8.81
C ASN A 170 10.55 2.71 7.92
N PRO A 171 10.54 1.38 8.19
CA PRO A 171 9.76 0.43 7.40
C PRO A 171 8.26 0.76 7.34
N GLY A 172 7.71 1.37 8.39
CA GLY A 172 6.29 1.75 8.47
C GLY A 172 5.88 2.93 7.60
N ASP A 173 6.85 3.73 7.12
CA ASP A 173 6.62 4.93 6.29
C ASP A 173 6.80 4.65 4.79
N GLN A 174 6.64 3.38 4.42
CA GLN A 174 6.81 2.86 3.08
C GLN A 174 5.64 1.96 2.75
N HIS A 175 5.24 1.97 1.49
CA HIS A 175 4.12 1.15 1.04
C HIS A 175 4.27 0.78 -0.42
N VAL A 176 3.70 -0.36 -0.79
CA VAL A 176 3.84 -0.91 -2.14
C VAL A 176 2.63 -1.75 -2.53
N GLY A 177 2.31 -1.71 -3.83
CA GLY A 177 1.29 -2.54 -4.46
C GLY A 177 1.54 -2.71 -5.95
N PHE A 178 0.61 -3.38 -6.64
CA PHE A 178 0.63 -3.50 -8.09
C PHE A 178 -0.35 -2.55 -8.74
N ILE A 179 0.08 -1.90 -9.82
CA ILE A 179 -0.82 -1.32 -10.81
C ILE A 179 -1.61 -2.46 -11.45
N GLY A 180 -2.93 -2.35 -11.38
CA GLY A 180 -3.86 -3.31 -11.94
C GLY A 180 -4.58 -2.77 -13.16
N HIS A 181 -5.91 -2.75 -13.08
CA HIS A 181 -6.78 -2.37 -14.19
C HIS A 181 -6.98 -0.84 -14.26
N THR A 182 -7.37 -0.37 -15.45
CA THR A 182 -7.88 0.97 -15.69
C THR A 182 -9.37 0.87 -15.99
N ASP A 183 -10.22 1.59 -15.28
CA ASP A 183 -11.66 1.59 -15.56
C ASP A 183 -12.03 2.50 -16.75
N ARG A 184 -13.33 2.54 -17.08
CA ARG A 184 -13.84 3.31 -18.23
C ARG A 184 -13.65 4.82 -18.08
N ASP A 185 -13.54 5.31 -16.84
CA ASP A 185 -13.32 6.72 -16.55
C ASP A 185 -11.83 7.09 -16.60
N GLY A 186 -10.94 6.11 -16.81
CA GLY A 186 -9.50 6.31 -16.80
C GLY A 186 -8.89 6.26 -15.39
N VAL A 187 -9.60 5.71 -14.40
CA VAL A 187 -9.04 5.48 -13.08
C VAL A 187 -8.16 4.24 -13.12
N VAL A 188 -6.89 4.42 -12.75
CA VAL A 188 -5.93 3.35 -12.53
C VAL A 188 -6.11 2.82 -11.11
N TRP A 189 -6.25 1.51 -11.00
CA TRP A 189 -6.43 0.81 -9.73
C TRP A 189 -5.14 0.18 -9.27
N ILE A 190 -4.94 0.14 -7.96
CA ILE A 190 -3.80 -0.51 -7.31
C ILE A 190 -4.27 -1.64 -6.40
N TYR A 191 -3.53 -2.74 -6.40
CA TYR A 191 -3.76 -3.91 -5.56
C TYR A 191 -2.67 -3.93 -4.50
N HIS A 192 -3.05 -3.76 -3.24
CA HIS A 192 -2.10 -3.56 -2.15
C HIS A 192 -2.69 -3.99 -0.81
N ASN A 193 -1.82 -4.10 0.21
CA ASN A 193 -2.22 -4.35 1.59
C ASN A 193 -2.76 -3.06 2.23
N ASN A 194 -4.03 -2.76 1.95
CA ASN A 194 -4.71 -1.52 2.32
C ASN A 194 -4.87 -1.39 3.83
N TRP A 195 -4.79 -0.15 4.32
CA TRP A 195 -4.93 0.21 5.74
C TRP A 195 -6.03 1.24 5.99
N TYR A 196 -6.73 1.67 4.94
CA TYR A 196 -7.77 2.68 5.06
C TYR A 196 -8.95 2.16 5.87
N ARG A 197 -9.23 2.77 7.03
CA ARG A 197 -10.21 2.27 8.00
C ARG A 197 -11.08 3.38 8.59
N PRO A 198 -12.31 3.07 9.05
CA PRO A 198 -13.23 4.08 9.59
C PRO A 198 -12.66 4.89 10.75
N ASP A 199 -11.84 4.29 11.63
CA ASP A 199 -11.27 4.99 12.79
C ASP A 199 -10.37 6.17 12.39
N ASN A 200 -9.75 6.11 11.21
CA ASN A 200 -8.92 7.21 10.71
C ASN A 200 -9.77 8.39 10.19
N GLU A 201 -11.08 8.20 10.10
CA GLU A 201 -12.05 9.08 9.43
C GLU A 201 -13.24 9.38 10.36
N GLY A 202 -13.00 9.42 11.67
CA GLY A 202 -14.03 9.73 12.67
C GLY A 202 -15.14 8.68 12.76
N GLY A 203 -14.86 7.44 12.36
CA GLY A 203 -15.79 6.31 12.39
C GLY A 203 -16.72 6.20 11.17
N ALA A 204 -16.62 7.12 10.20
CA ALA A 204 -17.46 7.07 9.00
C ALA A 204 -16.91 6.06 7.98
N ARG A 205 -17.77 5.13 7.54
CA ARG A 205 -17.40 4.14 6.53
C ARG A 205 -17.48 4.72 5.12
N LYS A 206 -16.41 4.54 4.36
CA LYS A 206 -16.26 5.01 2.98
C LYS A 206 -15.92 3.84 2.04
N PRO A 207 -16.10 4.00 0.71
CA PRO A 207 -15.62 3.03 -0.25
C PRO A 207 -14.14 2.71 -0.07
N HIS A 208 -13.74 1.49 -0.42
CA HIS A 208 -12.34 1.04 -0.42
C HIS A 208 -11.66 1.04 0.96
N MET A 209 -12.44 1.05 2.04
CA MET A 209 -11.94 0.76 3.38
C MET A 209 -11.81 -0.75 3.61
N VAL A 210 -10.93 -1.13 4.53
CA VAL A 210 -10.82 -2.49 5.08
C VAL A 210 -12.21 -2.96 5.52
N SER A 211 -12.54 -4.21 5.20
CA SER A 211 -13.86 -4.78 5.46
C SER A 211 -14.10 -5.03 6.96
N GLU A 212 -15.35 -4.89 7.39
CA GLU A 212 -15.76 -5.21 8.78
C GLU A 212 -15.47 -6.66 9.16
N ALA A 213 -15.56 -7.58 8.19
CA ALA A 213 -15.23 -8.98 8.44
C ALA A 213 -13.75 -9.14 8.82
N ASN A 214 -12.87 -8.44 8.10
CA ASN A 214 -11.44 -8.46 8.36
C ASN A 214 -11.09 -7.74 9.69
N LEU A 215 -11.68 -6.57 9.94
CA LEU A 215 -11.48 -5.84 11.20
C LEU A 215 -11.94 -6.65 12.42
N ARG A 216 -13.09 -7.34 12.35
CA ARG A 216 -13.58 -8.21 13.44
C ARG A 216 -12.66 -9.39 13.76
N ARG A 217 -11.83 -9.81 12.81
CA ARG A 217 -10.79 -10.84 13.01
C ARG A 217 -9.50 -10.29 13.62
N GLY A 218 -9.44 -8.99 13.90
CA GLY A 218 -8.25 -8.31 14.41
C GLY A 218 -7.22 -8.00 13.33
N PHE A 219 -7.62 -7.99 12.05
CA PHE A 219 -6.74 -7.72 10.92
C PHE A 219 -6.85 -6.25 10.50
N PRO A 220 -5.85 -5.40 10.81
CA PRO A 220 -5.90 -3.97 10.52
C PRO A 220 -5.66 -3.62 9.05
N ARG A 221 -5.31 -4.61 8.22
CA ARG A 221 -5.05 -4.44 6.78
C ARG A 221 -5.66 -5.56 5.96
N GLU A 222 -5.94 -5.26 4.69
CA GLU A 222 -6.57 -6.20 3.75
C GLU A 222 -5.97 -6.02 2.35
N TRP A 223 -5.62 -7.12 1.69
CA TRP A 223 -5.22 -7.10 0.29
C TRP A 223 -6.43 -6.83 -0.59
N MET A 224 -6.49 -5.65 -1.18
CA MET A 224 -7.63 -5.23 -1.98
C MET A 224 -7.24 -4.23 -3.07
N ALA A 225 -8.15 -4.04 -4.02
CA ALA A 225 -8.03 -3.02 -5.05
C ALA A 225 -8.57 -1.68 -4.53
N THR A 226 -7.81 -0.61 -4.73
CA THR A 226 -8.23 0.77 -4.45
C THR A 226 -7.93 1.68 -5.65
N PRO A 227 -8.70 2.77 -5.85
CA PRO A 227 -8.42 3.70 -6.93
C PRO A 227 -7.20 4.56 -6.58
N TRP A 228 -6.25 4.69 -7.50
CA TRP A 228 -5.01 5.44 -7.29
C TRP A 228 -5.06 6.83 -7.93
N ILE A 229 -5.04 6.88 -9.26
CA ILE A 229 -5.09 8.11 -10.04
C ILE A 229 -6.08 7.99 -11.18
N LYS A 230 -6.70 9.11 -11.56
CA LYS A 230 -7.46 9.23 -12.80
C LYS A 230 -6.60 9.90 -13.86
N ILE A 231 -6.45 9.25 -15.00
CA ILE A 231 -5.66 9.74 -16.13
C ILE A 231 -6.61 10.21 -17.23
N LYS A 232 -6.48 11.48 -17.64
CA LYS A 232 -7.16 12.01 -18.82
C LYS A 232 -6.19 12.06 -19.99
N ARG A 233 -6.61 11.53 -21.14
CA ARG A 233 -5.85 11.55 -22.38
C ARG A 233 -6.54 12.38 -23.45
N ASN A 234 -5.76 12.96 -24.35
CA ASN A 234 -6.28 13.59 -25.56
C ASN A 234 -6.57 12.55 -26.65
N ALA A 235 -7.00 13.00 -27.83
CA ALA A 235 -7.31 12.12 -28.97
C ALA A 235 -6.08 11.33 -29.49
N SER A 236 -4.85 11.79 -29.25
CA SER A 236 -3.63 11.06 -29.61
C SER A 236 -3.19 10.06 -28.54
N GLY A 237 -3.96 9.88 -27.46
CA GLY A 237 -3.62 9.00 -26.34
C GLY A 237 -2.63 9.62 -25.34
N THR A 238 -2.16 10.85 -25.56
CA THR A 238 -1.22 11.53 -24.67
C THR A 238 -1.91 11.94 -23.39
N VAL A 239 -1.27 11.69 -22.24
CA VAL A 239 -1.77 12.12 -20.93
C VAL A 239 -1.73 13.65 -20.86
N THR A 240 -2.90 14.24 -20.62
CA THR A 240 -3.08 15.69 -20.46
C THR A 240 -3.39 16.10 -19.03
N ASP A 241 -3.89 15.17 -18.20
CA ASP A 241 -4.25 15.46 -16.83
C ASP A 241 -4.17 14.21 -15.94
N VAL A 242 -3.88 14.43 -14.65
CA VAL A 242 -3.82 13.40 -13.61
C VAL A 242 -4.47 13.93 -12.33
N THR A 243 -5.35 13.15 -11.73
CA THR A 243 -6.02 13.47 -10.46
C THR A 243 -5.82 12.35 -9.46
N SER A 244 -5.38 12.68 -8.24
CA SER A 244 -5.32 11.71 -7.13
C SER A 244 -6.73 11.31 -6.71
N MET A 245 -6.99 10.01 -6.56
CA MET A 245 -8.32 9.47 -6.27
C MET A 245 -8.53 9.14 -4.81
N LEU A 246 -7.47 8.77 -4.10
CA LEU A 246 -7.53 8.39 -2.69
C LEU A 246 -6.38 9.03 -1.92
N PRO A 247 -6.40 10.35 -1.70
CA PRO A 247 -5.34 11.06 -0.95
C PRO A 247 -5.19 10.57 0.50
N ALA A 248 -6.16 9.81 1.01
CA ALA A 248 -6.08 9.15 2.32
C ALA A 248 -5.09 7.96 2.35
N LEU A 249 -4.66 7.46 1.19
CA LEU A 249 -3.46 6.63 1.05
C LEU A 249 -2.29 7.53 0.62
N ASP A 250 -1.98 8.45 1.52
CA ASP A 250 -1.06 9.57 1.33
C ASP A 250 0.35 9.13 0.92
N ASP A 251 0.77 7.95 1.38
CA ASP A 251 2.06 7.34 1.11
C ASP A 251 2.29 6.99 -0.37
N MET A 252 1.24 6.63 -1.11
CA MET A 252 1.29 6.28 -2.52
C MET A 252 0.73 7.35 -3.45
N ASP A 253 0.25 8.49 -2.94
CA ASP A 253 -0.21 9.61 -3.75
C ASP A 253 0.98 10.30 -4.45
N PRO A 254 1.04 10.29 -5.80
CA PRO A 254 2.17 10.87 -6.54
C PRO A 254 2.23 12.39 -6.46
N LEU A 255 1.16 13.05 -6.02
CA LEU A 255 1.10 14.51 -5.87
C LEU A 255 1.33 14.95 -4.41
N ASN A 256 1.50 14.00 -3.49
CA ASN A 256 1.89 14.30 -2.13
C ASN A 256 3.38 14.67 -2.08
N LYS A 257 3.68 15.87 -1.56
CA LYS A 257 5.04 16.40 -1.45
C LYS A 257 5.88 15.71 -0.38
N ASP A 258 5.27 14.97 0.54
CA ASP A 258 5.96 14.31 1.65
C ASP A 258 6.42 12.87 1.29
N PHE A 259 6.01 12.37 0.11
CA PHE A 259 6.31 11.02 -0.37
C PHE A 259 6.81 10.99 -1.81
N GLN A 260 7.80 10.14 -2.06
CA GLN A 260 8.34 9.86 -3.38
C GLN A 260 7.70 8.60 -3.96
N SER A 261 6.84 8.75 -4.97
CA SER A 261 6.33 7.60 -5.72
C SER A 261 7.37 7.07 -6.72
N THR A 262 7.49 5.75 -6.81
CA THR A 262 8.35 5.05 -7.77
C THR A 262 7.54 4.00 -8.49
N LEU A 263 7.62 4.00 -9.83
CA LEU A 263 7.13 2.90 -10.67
C LEU A 263 8.28 1.95 -10.93
N ALA A 264 8.14 0.67 -10.60
CA ALA A 264 9.13 -0.36 -10.87
C ALA A 264 8.49 -1.51 -11.64
N ILE A 265 8.99 -1.78 -12.84
CA ILE A 265 8.45 -2.75 -13.78
C ILE A 265 9.36 -3.98 -13.76
N PRO A 266 8.86 -5.14 -13.28
CA PRO A 266 9.59 -6.41 -13.31
C PRO A 266 10.18 -6.70 -14.69
N LYS A 267 11.37 -7.31 -14.72
CA LYS A 267 12.07 -7.62 -15.98
C LYS A 267 11.24 -8.52 -16.91
N GLU A 268 10.43 -9.40 -16.33
CA GLU A 268 9.55 -10.33 -17.04
C GLU A 268 8.46 -9.57 -17.80
N ILE A 269 7.96 -8.46 -17.26
CA ILE A 269 7.03 -7.57 -17.96
C ILE A 269 7.77 -6.77 -19.03
N VAL A 270 8.95 -6.20 -18.69
CA VAL A 270 9.75 -5.42 -19.66
C VAL A 270 10.10 -6.25 -20.90
N ALA A 271 10.38 -7.54 -20.74
CA ALA A 271 10.70 -8.45 -21.84
C ALA A 271 9.51 -8.75 -22.77
N GLU A 272 8.27 -8.44 -22.36
CA GLU A 272 7.03 -8.68 -23.11
C GLU A 272 6.45 -7.41 -23.75
N LEU A 273 7.08 -6.24 -23.57
CA LEU A 273 6.66 -4.93 -24.08
C LEU A 273 7.50 -4.47 -25.27
#